data_AF-K1KT25-F1
#
_entry.id   AF-K1KT25-F1
#
_cell.length_a   1.000
_cell.length_b   1.000
_cell.length_c   1.000
_cell.angle_alpha   90.00
_cell.angle_beta   90.00
_cell.angle_gamma   90.00
#
_symmetry.space_group_name_H-M   'P 1'
#
loop_
_entity.id
_entity.type
_entity.pdbx_description
1 polymer ?
#
loop_
_entity_poly.entity_id
_entity_poly.type
_entity_poly.pdbx_seq_one_letter_code
_entity_poly.pdbx_strand_id
1 'polypeptide(L)' 'MKDMECLICKNGQTAPGHVTVTLERGNTIVLLKNVPAEVCQNCGHYYLDEATTEVVMQKGQEAYEKGAELEVVKLNVA' A
#
# COMPACT_ATOMS: atom_id res chain seq x y z
N MET A 1 1.22 -16.34 -14.87
CA MET A 1 0.89 -14.93 -14.56
C MET A 1 1.73 -14.08 -15.48
N LYS A 2 1.18 -13.00 -16.04
CA LYS A 2 1.84 -12.20 -17.06
C LYS A 2 2.51 -11.02 -16.35
N ASP A 3 3.83 -10.93 -16.43
CA ASP A 3 4.60 -9.84 -15.84
C ASP A 3 4.11 -8.50 -16.44
N MET A 4 3.64 -7.57 -15.60
CA MET A 4 3.21 -6.25 -16.04
C MET A 4 4.41 -5.30 -16.05
N GLU A 5 4.63 -4.63 -17.17
CA GLU A 5 5.61 -3.53 -17.26
C GLU A 5 5.19 -2.38 -16.34
N CYS A 6 6.12 -1.87 -15.55
CA CYS A 6 5.87 -0.75 -14.67
C CYS A 6 5.63 0.53 -15.47
N LEU A 7 4.41 1.08 -15.40
CA LEU A 7 4.02 2.29 -16.12
C LEU A 7 4.74 3.56 -15.62
N ILE A 8 5.34 3.50 -14.42
CA ILE A 8 6.06 4.63 -13.83
C ILE A 8 7.48 4.75 -14.38
N CYS A 9 8.27 3.68 -14.36
CA CYS A 9 9.65 3.75 -14.82
C CYS A 9 9.87 3.24 -16.25
N LYS A 10 8.92 2.47 -16.82
CA LYS A 10 8.97 1.90 -18.18
C LYS A 10 10.23 1.06 -18.45
N ASN A 11 10.85 0.55 -17.39
CA ASN A 11 12.12 -0.17 -17.44
C ASN A 11 12.14 -1.40 -16.50
N GLY A 12 11.04 -1.66 -15.80
CA GLY A 12 10.94 -2.74 -14.82
C GLY A 12 9.69 -3.56 -15.01
N GLN A 13 9.75 -4.81 -14.56
CA GLN A 13 8.60 -5.69 -14.44
C GLN A 13 8.11 -5.67 -12.99
N THR A 14 6.80 -5.80 -12.83
CA THR A 14 6.15 -5.97 -11.53
C THR A 14 6.06 -7.45 -11.19
N ALA A 15 6.13 -7.75 -9.90
CA ALA A 15 5.91 -9.08 -9.35
C ALA A 15 5.17 -8.99 -8.00
N PRO A 16 4.43 -10.02 -7.60
CA PRO A 16 3.78 -10.07 -6.30
C PRO A 16 4.78 -9.87 -5.16
N GLY A 17 4.43 -8.99 -4.23
CA GLY A 17 5.26 -8.67 -3.08
C GLY A 17 4.45 -8.00 -1.96
N HIS A 18 5.16 -7.50 -0.97
CA HIS A 18 4.57 -6.75 0.14
C HIS A 18 5.26 -5.40 0.30
N VAL A 19 4.48 -4.37 0.60
CA VAL A 19 4.98 -3.01 0.83
C VAL A 19 4.50 -2.46 2.16
N THR A 20 5.07 -1.33 2.55
CA THR A 20 4.49 -0.47 3.60
C THR A 20 3.81 0.70 2.92
N VAL A 21 2.49 0.83 3.13
CA VAL A 21 1.73 1.98 2.64
C VAL A 21 1.68 3.02 3.75
N THR A 22 1.96 4.27 3.43
CA THR A 22 1.82 5.41 4.34
C THR A 22 0.65 6.26 3.86
N LEU A 23 -0.31 6.52 4.75
CA LEU A 23 -1.43 7.43 4.52
C LEU A 23 -1.29 8.63 5.45
N GLU A 24 -1.55 9.82 4.92
CA GLU A 24 -1.51 11.07 5.69
C GLU A 24 -2.78 11.88 5.43
N ARG A 25 -3.43 12.35 6.51
CA ARG A 25 -4.61 13.24 6.43
C ARG A 25 -4.68 14.14 7.65
N GLY A 26 -4.58 15.45 7.45
CA GLY A 26 -4.50 16.40 8.55
C GLY A 26 -3.27 16.11 9.42
N ASN A 27 -3.49 15.87 10.72
CA ASN A 27 -2.42 15.50 11.67
C ASN A 27 -2.26 13.98 11.83
N THR A 28 -3.01 13.17 11.08
CA THR A 28 -2.98 11.70 11.20
C THR A 28 -2.02 11.10 10.18
N ILE A 29 -1.08 10.29 10.65
CA ILE A 29 -0.20 9.44 9.84
C ILE A 29 -0.49 7.97 10.16
N VAL A 30 -0.66 7.15 9.13
CA VAL A 30 -0.90 5.70 9.27
C VAL A 30 0.10 4.93 8.43
N LEU A 31 0.90 4.08 9.06
CA LEU A 31 1.79 3.12 8.40
C LEU A 31 1.17 1.74 8.41
N LEU A 32 0.78 1.25 7.24
CA LEU A 32 0.26 -0.09 7.03
C LEU A 32 1.39 -0.98 6.50
N LYS A 33 1.86 -1.93 7.30
CA LYS A 33 2.91 -2.89 6.94
C LYS A 33 2.33 -4.16 6.35
N ASN A 34 3.11 -4.84 5.51
CA ASN A 34 2.74 -6.09 4.84
C ASN A 34 1.47 -5.96 3.99
N VAL A 35 1.36 -4.87 3.23
CA VAL A 35 0.29 -4.70 2.26
C VAL A 35 0.66 -5.48 0.99
N PRO A 36 -0.14 -6.46 0.54
CA PRO A 36 0.13 -7.16 -0.71
C PRO A 36 0.03 -6.20 -1.90
N ALA A 37 0.95 -6.31 -2.85
CA ALA A 37 1.00 -5.44 -4.02
C ALA A 37 1.75 -6.09 -5.19
N GLU A 38 1.54 -5.58 -6.39
CA GLU A 38 2.44 -5.80 -7.54
C GLU A 38 3.56 -4.78 -7.48
N VAL A 39 4.79 -5.22 -7.20
CA VAL A 39 5.94 -4.34 -6.93
C VAL A 39 6.93 -4.40 -8.08
N CYS A 40 7.26 -3.23 -8.64
CA CYS A 40 8.28 -3.09 -9.65
C CYS A 40 9.66 -3.48 -9.10
N GLN A 41 10.27 -4.49 -9.72
CA GLN A 41 11.58 -5.02 -9.31
C GLN A 41 12.75 -4.08 -9.61
N ASN A 42 12.51 -2.98 -10.35
CA ASN A 42 13.54 -1.99 -10.68
C ASN A 42 13.44 -0.71 -9.82
N CYS A 43 12.25 -0.10 -9.71
CA CYS A 43 12.08 1.19 -9.04
C CYS A 43 11.29 1.14 -7.72
N GLY A 44 10.75 -0.02 -7.34
CA GLY A 44 9.97 -0.17 -6.11
C GLY A 44 8.58 0.45 -6.13
N HIS A 45 8.13 1.05 -7.24
CA HIS A 45 6.74 1.47 -7.38
C HIS A 45 5.81 0.27 -7.27
N TYR A 46 4.69 0.43 -6.59
CA TYR A 46 3.75 -0.64 -6.32
C TYR A 46 2.34 -0.29 -6.79
N TYR A 47 1.60 -1.31 -7.20
CA TYR A 47 0.19 -1.22 -7.54
C TYR A 47 -0.61 -2.06 -6.56
N LEU A 48 -1.70 -1.49 -6.05
CA LEU A 48 -2.68 -2.19 -5.22
C LEU A 48 -3.86 -2.57 -6.10
N ASP A 49 -4.44 -3.75 -5.87
CA ASP A 49 -5.73 -4.10 -6.46
C ASP A 49 -6.87 -3.41 -5.72
N GLU A 50 -8.09 -3.56 -6.24
CA GLU A 50 -9.29 -2.91 -5.70
C GLU A 50 -9.56 -3.33 -4.25
N ALA A 51 -9.53 -4.63 -3.96
CA ALA A 51 -9.80 -5.16 -2.63
C ALA A 51 -8.78 -4.69 -1.58
N THR A 52 -7.49 -4.70 -1.94
CA THR A 52 -6.43 -4.21 -1.06
C THR A 52 -6.54 -2.71 -0.85
N THR A 53 -6.89 -1.96 -1.89
CA THR A 53 -7.12 -0.51 -1.80
C THR A 53 -8.26 -0.18 -0.85
N GLU A 54 -9.38 -0.91 -0.93
CA GLU A 54 -10.52 -0.72 -0.03
C GLU A 54 -10.11 -0.90 1.45
N VAL A 55 -9.39 -1.98 1.76
CA VAL A 55 -8.89 -2.25 3.12
C VAL A 55 -7.93 -1.17 3.61
N VAL A 56 -6.98 -0.75 2.77
CA VAL A 56 -6.01 0.31 3.07
C VAL A 56 -6.73 1.62 3.40
N MET A 57 -7.70 2.02 2.57
CA MET A 57 -8.46 3.25 2.75
C MET A 57 -9.36 3.18 3.98
N GLN A 58 -10.00 2.03 4.26
CA GLN A 58 -10.79 1.82 5.46
C GLN A 58 -9.93 2.01 6.72
N LYS A 59 -8.73 1.41 6.77
CA LYS A 59 -7.82 1.55 7.92
C LYS A 59 -7.36 3.00 8.11
N GLY A 60 -7.10 3.71 7.01
CA GLY A 60 -6.79 5.14 7.06
C GLY A 60 -7.94 5.97 7.63
N GLN A 61 -9.17 5.70 7.21
CA GLN A 61 -10.36 6.39 7.70
C GLN A 61 -10.62 6.10 9.18
N GLU A 62 -10.53 4.83 9.61
CA GLU A 62 -10.65 4.44 11.02
C GLU A 62 -9.64 5.17 11.91
N ALA A 63 -8.38 5.28 11.46
CA ALA A 63 -7.31 5.98 12.17
C ALA A 63 -7.52 7.49 12.26
N TYR A 64 -8.10 8.09 11.21
CA TYR A 64 -8.46 9.51 11.21
C TYR A 64 -9.63 9.79 12.15
N GLU A 65 -10.69 8.97 12.12
CA GLU A 65 -11.88 9.16 12.95
C GLU A 65 -11.60 9.00 14.45
N LYS A 66 -10.68 8.12 14.83
CA LYS A 66 -10.24 7.99 16.22
C LYS A 66 -9.29 9.11 16.68
N GLY A 67 -8.88 10.00 15.77
CA GLY A 67 -7.97 11.12 16.06
C GLY A 67 -6.53 10.69 16.34
N ALA A 68 -6.03 9.62 15.70
CA ALA A 68 -4.62 9.26 15.85
C ALA A 68 -3.70 10.32 15.24
N GLU A 69 -2.60 10.62 15.92
CA GLU A 69 -1.48 11.37 15.35
C GLU A 69 -0.58 10.42 14.52
N LEU A 70 -0.24 9.26 15.09
CA LEU A 70 0.53 8.21 14.43
C LEU A 70 -0.02 6.83 14.77
N GLU A 71 -0.22 6.00 13.76
CA GLU A 71 -0.57 4.59 13.91
C GLU A 71 0.28 3.69 13.01
N VAL A 72 0.69 2.54 13.55
CA VAL A 72 1.40 1.49 12.79
C VAL A 72 0.59 0.20 12.88
N VAL A 73 0.04 -0.25 11.76
CA VAL A 73 -0.75 -1.48 11.65
C VAL A 73 -0.02 -2.47 10.77
N LYS A 74 -0.01 -3.75 11.16
CA LYS A 74 0.39 -4.84 10.28
C LYS A 74 -0.86 -5.44 9.65
N LEU A 75 -1.00 -5.36 8.32
CA LEU A 75 -2.05 -6.08 7.61
C LEU A 75 -1.69 -7.56 7.56
N ASN A 76 -2.62 -8.39 8.04
CA ASN A 76 -2.58 -9.83 7.84
C ASN A 76 -3.70 -10.12 6.84
N VAL A 77 -3.39 -10.04 5.55
CA VAL A 77 -4.31 -10.47 4.50
C VAL A 77 -4.01 -11.94 4.27
N ALA A 78 -4.99 -12.80 4.51
CA ALA A 78 -4.89 -14.26 4.36
C ALA A 78 -4.98 -14.67 2.89
#